data_AF-A0A0H5QJE4-F1
#
_entry.id   AF-A0A0H5QJE4-F1
#
_cell.length_a   1.000
_cell.length_b   1.000
_cell.length_c   1.000
_cell.angle_alpha   90.00
_cell.angle_beta   90.00
_cell.angle_gamma   90.00
#
_symmetry.space_group_name_H-M   'P 1'
#
loop_
_entity.id
_entity.type
_entity.pdbx_description
1 polymer ?
#
loop_
_entity_poly.entity_id
_entity_poly.type
_entity_poly.pdbx_seq_one_letter_code
_entity_poly.pdbx_strand_id
1 'polypeptide(L)'
;MNQLEKIVSGYLLGGSTGVSSRIAAGQYVRVSPQHIMSHDNTAAIIPKFESLARNPTIHQPAQPVFALDHDIQNPNNFAGKYAAIKKFAQRHGVDFFPAGRGIGHQIMIEEAYALPGSMIVAPDSHSNMYGGVGCLGTPLTRTDAAVIWAIGNTWWKVPPVTRVVLTGSLPPGVTGKDVILALCSTFDSSRVLNHAIQFSGESAISSLSIEDRLTIANMTTEWGCLAGVFPVDDVLLTWLERRMNFLSDRGPAGTFSDPDRYLPEEKYYHPRLNPQSMLKITKSVSLNADPGARYAQTLEIDLSTVTPLVAGPNAVNNGIPISSLRENIHVDKAYILSCVNARNNDLQQAAAVLRGKKVADHVKLYVAAASSEVQERAVADGSWKVLQESGAIFLPSGCGPCIGLGAGLLADGEVGISKFFYQPLLSYLVLLLMDSGCALNMSQNHFFVSTHIVQVLRIVISKAGWGLVPLNVIYLIQQLWRHLQLPAESFPLMDRSPQFRPSPILPPDALPHPPISSAFLCRAGSRAD
;
A
#
# COMPACT_ATOMS: atom_id res chain seq x y z
N MET A 1 0.12 -2.09 26.40
CA MET A 1 0.66 -2.39 25.08
C MET A 1 -0.18 -1.67 24.04
N ASN A 2 0.42 -1.24 22.93
CA ASN A 2 -0.35 -0.82 21.76
C ASN A 2 -0.95 -2.05 21.05
N GLN A 3 -1.87 -1.84 20.09
CA GLN A 3 -2.60 -2.91 19.43
C GLN A 3 -1.66 -3.87 18.68
N LEU A 4 -0.60 -3.35 18.05
CA LEU A 4 0.34 -4.14 17.28
C LEU A 4 1.20 -5.02 18.19
N GLU A 5 1.70 -4.49 19.31
CA GLU A 5 2.37 -5.28 20.36
C GLU A 5 1.49 -6.43 20.85
N LYS A 6 0.19 -6.20 21.06
CA LYS A 6 -0.77 -7.24 21.46
C LYS A 6 -0.95 -8.32 20.40
N ILE A 7 -1.13 -7.92 19.13
CA ILE A 7 -1.28 -8.87 18.02
C ILE A 7 -0.01 -9.73 17.89
N VAL A 8 1.17 -9.11 17.81
CA VAL A 8 2.46 -9.84 17.66
C VAL A 8 2.71 -10.80 18.83
N SER A 9 2.31 -10.43 20.05
CA SER A 9 2.42 -11.30 21.23
C SER A 9 1.66 -12.63 21.06
N GLY A 10 0.57 -12.64 20.30
CA GLY A 10 -0.18 -13.86 19.98
C GLY A 10 0.50 -14.79 18.97
N TYR A 11 1.55 -14.33 18.27
CA TYR A 11 2.23 -15.06 17.19
C TYR A 11 3.70 -15.39 17.47
N LEU A 12 4.20 -15.11 18.69
CA LEU A 12 5.56 -15.42 19.09
C LEU A 12 5.81 -16.93 19.24
N LEU A 13 6.91 -17.43 18.68
CA LEU A 13 7.37 -18.80 18.89
C LEU A 13 8.29 -18.95 20.11
N GLY A 14 8.17 -20.09 20.79
CA GLY A 14 8.99 -20.47 21.96
C GLY A 14 8.39 -20.08 23.31
N GLY A 15 7.27 -19.35 23.31
CA GLY A 15 6.66 -18.79 24.51
C GLY A 15 7.50 -17.67 25.13
N SER A 16 6.91 -16.93 26.07
CA SER A 16 7.67 -16.10 26.98
C SER A 16 8.49 -17.01 27.90
N THR A 17 9.78 -17.19 27.60
CA THR A 17 10.72 -17.92 28.45
C THR A 17 10.94 -17.16 29.76
N GLY A 18 10.02 -17.30 30.72
CA GLY A 18 10.11 -16.78 32.09
C GLY A 18 10.04 -15.26 32.26
N VAL A 19 10.06 -14.46 31.19
CA VAL A 19 10.05 -12.99 31.30
C VAL A 19 8.71 -12.41 30.84
N SER A 20 8.12 -11.60 31.73
CA SER A 20 7.10 -10.59 31.44
C SER A 20 7.69 -9.42 30.61
N SER A 21 8.50 -9.73 29.60
CA SER A 21 9.17 -8.77 28.75
C SER A 21 8.19 -8.28 27.70
N ARG A 22 7.72 -7.04 27.86
CA ARG A 22 7.01 -6.33 26.80
C ARG A 22 7.81 -6.41 25.51
N ILE A 23 7.14 -6.78 24.42
CA ILE A 23 7.67 -6.59 23.08
C ILE A 23 7.95 -5.09 22.90
N ALA A 24 9.13 -4.74 22.42
CA ALA A 24 9.56 -3.36 22.24
C ALA A 24 10.21 -3.16 20.86
N ALA A 25 10.05 -1.96 20.31
CA ALA A 25 10.63 -1.57 19.03
C ALA A 25 12.15 -1.84 18.99
N GLY A 26 12.63 -2.36 17.87
CA GLY A 26 14.03 -2.74 17.64
C GLY A 26 14.37 -4.19 18.02
N GLN A 27 13.56 -4.88 18.83
CA GLN A 27 13.77 -6.29 19.14
C GLN A 27 13.55 -7.18 17.91
N TYR A 28 14.36 -8.24 17.78
CA TYR A 28 14.13 -9.31 16.82
C TYR A 28 13.40 -10.46 17.51
N VAL A 29 12.27 -10.87 16.95
CA VAL A 29 11.41 -11.93 17.48
C VAL A 29 11.15 -12.98 16.40
N ARG A 30 10.88 -14.24 16.79
CA ARG A 30 10.38 -15.26 15.86
C ARG A 30 8.87 -15.25 15.90
N VAL A 31 8.25 -15.07 14.74
CA VAL A 31 6.80 -15.05 14.56
C VAL A 31 6.36 -16.18 13.62
N SER A 32 5.20 -16.76 13.91
CA SER A 32 4.52 -17.75 13.06
C SER A 32 3.23 -17.13 12.52
N PRO A 33 3.26 -16.34 11.41
CA PRO A 33 2.08 -15.66 10.88
C PRO A 33 0.93 -16.64 10.64
N GLN A 34 -0.32 -16.19 10.81
CA GLN A 34 -1.48 -17.06 10.60
C GLN A 34 -1.59 -17.51 9.14
N HIS A 35 -1.36 -16.58 8.20
CA HIS A 35 -1.36 -16.85 6.77
C HIS A 35 -0.21 -16.15 6.06
N ILE A 36 0.20 -16.72 4.93
CA ILE A 36 1.08 -16.08 3.95
C ILE A 36 0.43 -16.07 2.57
N MET A 37 -0.07 -14.91 2.13
CA MET A 37 -0.55 -14.76 0.76
C MET A 37 0.63 -14.72 -0.20
N SER A 38 0.53 -15.35 -1.36
CA SER A 38 1.41 -15.11 -2.50
C SER A 38 0.62 -15.20 -3.79
N HIS A 39 1.07 -14.49 -4.81
CA HIS A 39 0.38 -14.35 -6.08
C HIS A 39 1.22 -14.95 -7.21
N ASP A 40 1.25 -14.32 -8.38
CA ASP A 40 2.25 -14.52 -9.44
C ASP A 40 3.69 -14.72 -8.97
N ASN A 41 4.09 -14.10 -7.84
CA ASN A 41 5.40 -14.27 -7.21
C ASN A 41 5.68 -15.72 -6.78
N THR A 42 4.66 -16.57 -6.58
CA THR A 42 4.79 -17.99 -6.21
C THR A 42 5.73 -18.75 -7.15
N ALA A 43 5.69 -18.49 -8.47
CA ALA A 43 6.60 -19.13 -9.43
C ALA A 43 8.09 -18.83 -9.18
N ALA A 44 8.42 -17.67 -8.61
CA ALA A 44 9.78 -17.29 -8.24
C ALA A 44 10.18 -17.72 -6.81
N ILE A 45 9.21 -18.15 -5.99
CA ILE A 45 9.42 -18.66 -4.63
C ILE A 45 9.59 -20.18 -4.64
N ILE A 46 8.84 -20.91 -5.50
CA ILE A 46 8.98 -22.36 -5.69
C ILE A 46 10.44 -22.84 -5.81
N PRO A 47 11.29 -22.32 -6.72
CA PRO A 47 12.69 -22.79 -6.82
C PRO A 47 13.55 -22.42 -5.60
N LYS A 48 13.23 -21.33 -4.89
CA LYS A 48 13.89 -20.98 -3.62
C LYS A 48 13.55 -22.01 -2.55
N PHE A 49 12.26 -22.31 -2.40
CA PHE A 49 11.76 -23.33 -1.46
C PHE A 49 12.31 -24.72 -1.78
N GLU A 50 12.29 -25.14 -3.05
CA GLU A 50 12.84 -26.42 -3.50
C GLU A 50 14.36 -26.53 -3.35
N SER A 51 15.08 -25.41 -3.19
CA SER A 51 16.52 -25.42 -2.87
C SER A 51 16.85 -25.62 -1.38
N LEU A 52 15.88 -25.48 -0.47
CA LEU A 52 16.13 -25.56 0.98
C LEU A 52 16.35 -26.99 1.50
N ALA A 53 15.82 -28.01 0.82
CA ALA A 53 16.02 -29.43 1.15
C ALA A 53 15.75 -30.31 -0.07
N ARG A 54 16.14 -31.58 -0.03
CA ARG A 54 15.74 -32.56 -1.06
C ARG A 54 14.26 -32.91 -0.87
N ASN A 55 13.43 -32.57 -1.86
CA ASN A 55 11.95 -32.78 -1.86
C ASN A 55 11.23 -32.15 -0.66
N PRO A 56 11.28 -30.81 -0.48
CA PRO A 56 10.67 -30.17 0.68
C PRO A 56 9.14 -30.17 0.59
N THR A 57 8.49 -30.46 1.71
CA THR A 57 7.04 -30.36 1.90
C THR A 57 6.68 -29.07 2.62
N ILE A 58 5.56 -28.45 2.27
CA ILE A 58 5.09 -27.26 3.00
C ILE A 58 4.75 -27.66 4.43
N HIS A 59 5.30 -26.92 5.40
CA HIS A 59 5.21 -27.26 6.84
C HIS A 59 3.76 -27.26 7.36
N GLN A 60 2.96 -26.27 6.93
CA GLN A 60 1.55 -26.13 7.28
C GLN A 60 0.76 -25.73 6.01
N PRO A 61 0.12 -26.67 5.28
CA PRO A 61 -0.59 -26.38 4.03
C PRO A 61 -1.68 -25.30 4.10
N ALA A 62 -2.34 -25.15 5.25
CA ALA A 62 -3.37 -24.11 5.48
C ALA A 62 -2.82 -22.70 5.77
N GLN A 63 -1.49 -22.55 5.92
CA GLN A 63 -0.85 -21.26 6.13
C GLN A 63 -0.68 -20.46 4.82
N PRO A 64 -0.09 -21.00 3.74
CA PRO A 64 -0.03 -20.27 2.48
C PRO A 64 -1.38 -20.19 1.78
N VAL A 65 -1.58 -19.11 1.01
CA VAL A 65 -2.72 -18.91 0.11
C VAL A 65 -2.19 -18.39 -1.22
N PHE A 66 -2.55 -19.03 -2.33
CA PHE A 66 -2.09 -18.64 -3.66
C PHE A 66 -3.21 -18.00 -4.49
N ALA A 67 -3.08 -16.73 -4.87
CA ALA A 67 -4.10 -16.01 -5.64
C ALA A 67 -3.50 -15.32 -6.88
N LEU A 68 -3.88 -15.77 -8.08
CA LEU A 68 -3.31 -15.27 -9.34
C LEU A 68 -4.04 -14.02 -9.85
N ASP A 69 -3.33 -12.92 -10.04
CA ASP A 69 -3.94 -11.61 -10.28
C ASP A 69 -3.12 -10.61 -11.10
N HIS A 70 -1.82 -10.82 -11.35
CA HIS A 70 -0.98 -9.78 -11.96
C HIS A 70 -1.08 -9.73 -13.48
N ASP A 71 -0.76 -10.82 -14.19
CA ASP A 71 -0.87 -10.88 -15.65
C ASP A 71 -1.98 -11.83 -16.10
N ILE A 72 -3.21 -11.45 -15.78
CA ILE A 72 -4.41 -12.19 -16.21
C ILE A 72 -4.87 -11.81 -17.62
N GLN A 73 -4.25 -10.80 -18.23
CA GLN A 73 -4.64 -10.27 -19.54
C GLN A 73 -3.81 -10.87 -20.70
N ASN A 74 -2.64 -11.46 -20.41
CA ASN A 74 -1.80 -12.14 -21.40
C ASN A 74 -1.78 -13.68 -21.19
N PRO A 75 -2.92 -14.39 -21.35
CA PRO A 75 -3.04 -15.82 -21.01
C PRO A 75 -2.01 -16.71 -21.74
N ASN A 76 -1.68 -16.39 -23.00
CA ASN A 76 -0.74 -17.17 -23.80
C ASN A 76 0.69 -17.17 -23.22
N ASN A 77 1.11 -16.09 -22.58
CA ASN A 77 2.46 -15.96 -22.02
C ASN A 77 2.57 -16.56 -20.60
N PHE A 78 1.45 -16.65 -19.87
CA PHE A 78 1.42 -17.01 -18.44
C PHE A 78 0.76 -18.36 -18.13
N ALA A 79 0.08 -19.00 -19.10
CA ALA A 79 -0.59 -20.30 -18.90
C ALA A 79 0.33 -21.38 -18.28
N GLY A 80 1.57 -21.52 -18.77
CA GLY A 80 2.53 -22.48 -18.22
C GLY A 80 2.94 -22.18 -16.77
N LYS A 81 3.12 -20.89 -16.43
CA LYS A 81 3.43 -20.43 -15.07
C LYS A 81 2.26 -20.68 -14.12
N TYR A 82 1.04 -20.35 -14.52
CA TYR A 82 -0.17 -20.58 -13.73
C TYR A 82 -0.47 -22.06 -13.53
N ALA A 83 -0.28 -22.88 -14.58
CA ALA A 83 -0.40 -24.33 -14.45
C ALA A 83 0.64 -24.92 -13.48
N ALA A 84 1.89 -24.43 -13.50
CA ALA A 84 2.92 -24.85 -12.56
C ALA A 84 2.58 -24.45 -11.11
N ILE A 85 2.11 -23.22 -10.87
CA ILE A 85 1.66 -22.76 -9.55
C ILE A 85 0.47 -23.62 -9.07
N LYS A 86 -0.55 -23.84 -9.91
CA LYS A 86 -1.71 -24.67 -9.56
C LYS A 86 -1.31 -26.10 -9.20
N LYS A 87 -0.43 -26.72 -10.00
CA LYS A 87 0.09 -28.07 -9.73
C LYS A 87 0.90 -28.13 -8.43
N PHE A 88 1.69 -27.09 -8.13
CA PHE A 88 2.43 -26.99 -6.88
C PHE A 88 1.48 -26.84 -5.67
N ALA A 89 0.42 -26.04 -5.80
CA ALA A 89 -0.63 -25.90 -4.78
C ALA A 89 -1.33 -27.24 -4.52
N GLN A 90 -1.77 -27.92 -5.58
CA GLN A 90 -2.40 -29.24 -5.52
C GLN A 90 -1.50 -30.31 -4.90
N ARG A 91 -0.19 -30.30 -5.19
CA ARG A 91 0.78 -31.24 -4.61
C ARG A 91 0.89 -31.10 -3.09
N HIS A 92 0.73 -29.89 -2.56
CA HIS A 92 0.93 -29.58 -1.15
C HIS A 92 -0.38 -29.33 -0.37
N GLY A 93 -1.56 -29.38 -1.01
CA GLY A 93 -2.84 -29.12 -0.36
C GLY A 93 -3.06 -27.64 0.01
N VAL A 94 -2.55 -26.72 -0.81
CA VAL A 94 -2.59 -25.27 -0.54
C VAL A 94 -3.77 -24.62 -1.25
N ASP A 95 -4.51 -23.77 -0.53
CA ASP A 95 -5.61 -22.97 -1.08
C ASP A 95 -5.16 -22.13 -2.28
N PHE A 96 -5.90 -22.26 -3.38
CA PHE A 96 -5.54 -21.69 -4.68
C PHE A 96 -6.74 -21.02 -5.35
N PHE A 97 -6.58 -19.74 -5.68
CA PHE A 97 -7.54 -18.94 -6.42
C PHE A 97 -7.00 -18.67 -7.83
N PRO A 98 -7.75 -19.04 -8.89
CA PRO A 98 -7.32 -18.90 -10.27
C PRO A 98 -7.37 -17.45 -10.75
N ALA A 99 -6.65 -17.20 -11.85
CA ALA A 99 -6.69 -15.94 -12.58
C ALA A 99 -8.13 -15.52 -12.88
N GLY A 100 -8.47 -14.26 -12.60
CA GLY A 100 -9.80 -13.69 -12.79
C GLY A 100 -10.75 -13.79 -11.58
N ARG A 101 -10.41 -14.51 -10.51
CA ARG A 101 -11.19 -14.46 -9.25
C ARG A 101 -11.09 -13.09 -8.58
N GLY A 102 -9.95 -12.41 -8.71
CA GLY A 102 -9.71 -11.09 -8.13
C GLY A 102 -8.28 -10.87 -7.69
N ILE A 103 -8.02 -9.67 -7.17
CA ILE A 103 -6.73 -9.28 -6.60
C ILE A 103 -6.48 -10.02 -5.29
N GLY A 104 -5.26 -10.54 -5.07
CA GLY A 104 -4.95 -11.41 -3.94
C GLY A 104 -5.25 -10.78 -2.58
N HIS A 105 -4.98 -9.49 -2.40
CA HIS A 105 -5.34 -8.77 -1.17
C HIS A 105 -6.84 -8.67 -0.95
N GLN A 106 -7.62 -8.45 -2.02
CA GLN A 106 -9.08 -8.40 -1.97
C GLN A 106 -9.66 -9.79 -1.63
N ILE A 107 -9.10 -10.86 -2.21
CA ILE A 107 -9.47 -12.25 -1.90
C ILE A 107 -9.19 -12.61 -0.42
N MET A 108 -8.07 -12.16 0.14
CA MET A 108 -7.73 -12.41 1.55
C MET A 108 -8.72 -11.74 2.52
N ILE A 109 -9.31 -10.60 2.15
CA ILE A 109 -10.42 -9.96 2.86
C ILE A 109 -11.75 -10.71 2.63
N GLU A 110 -12.08 -11.01 1.36
CA GLU A 110 -13.34 -11.65 0.98
C GLU A 110 -13.48 -13.06 1.58
N GLU A 111 -12.50 -13.92 1.41
CA GLU A 111 -12.54 -15.30 1.90
C GLU A 111 -12.05 -15.41 3.35
N ALA A 112 -12.05 -14.28 4.07
CA ALA A 112 -11.83 -14.17 5.52
C ALA A 112 -10.55 -14.86 6.04
N TYR A 113 -9.46 -14.80 5.27
CA TYR A 113 -8.13 -15.14 5.79
C TYR A 113 -7.62 -14.00 6.69
N ALA A 114 -7.85 -12.75 6.28
CA ALA A 114 -7.56 -11.55 7.07
C ALA A 114 -8.71 -11.24 8.04
N LEU A 115 -8.45 -11.45 9.33
CA LEU A 115 -9.42 -11.26 10.41
C LEU A 115 -8.87 -10.41 11.57
N PRO A 116 -9.73 -9.77 12.38
CA PRO A 116 -9.29 -8.89 13.47
C PRO A 116 -8.41 -9.61 14.50
N GLY A 117 -7.23 -9.05 14.76
CA GLY A 117 -6.25 -9.60 15.68
C GLY A 117 -5.28 -10.62 15.05
N SER A 118 -5.40 -10.92 13.76
CA SER A 118 -4.47 -11.83 13.07
C SER A 118 -3.18 -11.14 12.61
N MET A 119 -2.10 -11.89 12.44
CA MET A 119 -0.87 -11.45 11.77
C MET A 119 -0.71 -12.19 10.45
N ILE A 120 -0.61 -11.45 9.34
CA ILE A 120 -0.55 -12.00 7.99
C ILE A 120 0.56 -11.30 7.22
N VAL A 121 1.25 -12.07 6.38
CA VAL A 121 2.37 -11.58 5.58
C VAL A 121 2.17 -11.90 4.10
N ALA A 122 2.84 -11.15 3.23
CA ALA A 122 2.91 -11.46 1.81
C ALA A 122 4.26 -11.02 1.23
N PRO A 123 4.76 -11.65 0.14
CA PRO A 123 5.83 -11.11 -0.68
C PRO A 123 5.29 -10.02 -1.62
N ASP A 124 4.50 -9.10 -1.06
CA ASP A 124 3.84 -7.97 -1.71
C ASP A 124 3.70 -6.80 -0.71
N SER A 125 4.00 -5.59 -1.18
CA SER A 125 4.07 -4.36 -0.39
C SER A 125 2.72 -3.88 0.17
N HIS A 126 1.61 -4.21 -0.49
CA HIS A 126 0.26 -3.72 -0.14
C HIS A 126 -0.51 -4.68 0.79
N SER A 127 0.19 -5.66 1.36
CA SER A 127 -0.31 -6.47 2.49
C SER A 127 -0.74 -5.63 3.70
N ASN A 128 -0.25 -4.39 3.82
CA ASN A 128 -0.76 -3.39 4.77
C ASN A 128 -2.29 -3.19 4.70
N MET A 129 -2.94 -3.46 3.55
CA MET A 129 -4.39 -3.41 3.35
C MET A 129 -5.19 -4.16 4.42
N TYR A 130 -4.67 -5.28 4.94
CA TYR A 130 -5.36 -6.08 5.96
C TYR A 130 -5.59 -5.29 7.27
N GLY A 131 -4.82 -4.24 7.51
CA GLY A 131 -5.01 -3.32 8.64
C GLY A 131 -6.37 -2.61 8.67
N GLY A 132 -7.06 -2.49 7.52
CA GLY A 132 -8.42 -1.94 7.47
C GLY A 132 -9.47 -2.80 8.18
N VAL A 133 -9.18 -4.09 8.40
CA VAL A 133 -10.00 -5.04 9.19
C VAL A 133 -9.32 -5.46 10.49
N GLY A 134 -8.42 -4.63 11.04
CA GLY A 134 -7.76 -4.89 12.32
C GLY A 134 -6.77 -6.06 12.32
N CYS A 135 -6.32 -6.52 11.15
CA CYS A 135 -5.25 -7.50 10.99
C CYS A 135 -3.89 -6.79 10.87
N LEU A 136 -2.85 -7.31 11.49
CA LEU A 136 -1.47 -6.89 11.23
C LEU A 136 -1.00 -7.52 9.91
N GLY A 137 -1.30 -6.85 8.80
CA GLY A 137 -0.72 -7.12 7.48
C GLY A 137 0.62 -6.40 7.32
N THR A 138 1.66 -7.12 6.87
CA THR A 138 3.02 -6.55 6.68
C THR A 138 3.82 -7.30 5.60
N PRO A 139 4.62 -6.61 4.76
CA PRO A 139 5.35 -7.24 3.66
C PRO A 139 6.60 -8.01 4.11
N LEU A 140 7.04 -8.95 3.27
CA LEU A 140 8.32 -9.67 3.39
C LEU A 140 8.94 -9.96 2.02
N THR A 141 10.10 -10.61 1.96
CA THR A 141 10.73 -10.96 0.68
C THR A 141 10.33 -12.35 0.19
N ARG A 142 10.51 -12.61 -1.11
CA ARG A 142 10.34 -13.96 -1.71
C ARG A 142 11.22 -15.04 -1.04
N THR A 143 12.31 -14.66 -0.39
CA THR A 143 13.15 -15.60 0.36
C THR A 143 12.53 -15.95 1.71
N ASP A 144 11.99 -14.96 2.43
CA ASP A 144 11.28 -15.17 3.70
C ASP A 144 10.03 -16.03 3.49
N ALA A 145 9.33 -15.84 2.36
CA ALA A 145 8.19 -16.66 1.97
C ALA A 145 8.58 -18.15 1.83
N ALA A 146 9.70 -18.45 1.18
CA ALA A 146 10.21 -19.82 1.07
C ALA A 146 10.60 -20.41 2.45
N VAL A 147 11.15 -19.60 3.36
CA VAL A 147 11.46 -20.02 4.74
C VAL A 147 10.17 -20.34 5.50
N ILE A 148 9.15 -19.47 5.43
CA ILE A 148 7.85 -19.70 6.08
C ILE A 148 7.20 -20.98 5.54
N TRP A 149 7.23 -21.24 4.22
CA TRP A 149 6.72 -22.49 3.69
C TRP A 149 7.47 -23.72 4.22
N ALA A 150 8.78 -23.61 4.51
CA ALA A 150 9.60 -24.72 4.99
C ALA A 150 9.50 -24.98 6.50
N ILE A 151 9.27 -23.95 7.34
CA ILE A 151 9.26 -24.09 8.81
C ILE A 151 8.08 -23.43 9.54
N GLY A 152 7.14 -22.83 8.81
CA GLY A 152 5.95 -22.14 9.36
C GLY A 152 6.20 -20.75 9.96
N ASN A 153 7.44 -20.26 10.01
CA ASN A 153 7.80 -19.08 10.79
C ASN A 153 8.97 -18.30 10.19
N THR A 154 9.13 -17.05 10.64
CA THR A 154 10.25 -16.17 10.25
C THR A 154 10.71 -15.31 11.42
N TRP A 155 11.83 -14.61 11.22
CA TRP A 155 12.26 -13.52 12.10
C TRP A 155 11.60 -12.21 11.67
N TRP A 156 11.18 -11.41 12.65
CA TRP A 156 10.63 -10.08 12.44
C TRP A 156 11.27 -9.10 13.42
N LYS A 157 11.65 -7.93 12.91
CA LYS A 157 12.12 -6.82 13.74
C LYS A 157 10.92 -5.96 14.11
N VAL A 158 10.63 -5.86 15.39
CA VAL A 158 9.51 -5.06 15.90
C VAL A 158 9.73 -3.60 15.49
N PRO A 159 8.83 -2.98 14.72
CA PRO A 159 8.98 -1.60 14.29
C PRO A 159 8.58 -0.63 15.42
N PRO A 160 9.08 0.61 15.40
CA PRO A 160 8.48 1.69 16.17
C PRO A 160 7.03 1.91 15.73
N VAL A 161 6.11 2.10 16.68
CA VAL A 161 4.69 2.33 16.40
C VAL A 161 4.39 3.82 16.47
N THR A 162 3.90 4.40 15.37
CA THR A 162 3.33 5.76 15.34
C THR A 162 1.82 5.67 15.54
N ARG A 163 1.28 6.44 16.48
CA ARG A 163 -0.17 6.63 16.58
C ARG A 163 -0.60 7.74 15.62
N VAL A 164 -1.57 7.46 14.75
CA VAL A 164 -2.28 8.48 13.98
C VAL A 164 -3.65 8.66 14.62
N VAL A 165 -3.95 9.88 15.07
CA VAL A 165 -5.25 10.27 15.63
C VAL A 165 -6.04 10.94 14.51
N LEU A 166 -7.21 10.39 14.21
CA LEU A 166 -8.18 10.99 13.31
C LEU A 166 -9.22 11.72 14.18
N THR A 167 -9.55 12.96 13.85
CA THR A 167 -10.62 13.73 14.50
C THR A 167 -11.63 14.23 13.47
N GLY A 168 -12.77 14.78 13.91
CA GLY A 168 -13.84 15.22 12.99
C GLY A 168 -14.48 14.08 12.19
N SER A 169 -15.03 14.41 11.01
CA SER A 169 -15.62 13.47 10.05
C SER A 169 -15.43 14.00 8.62
N LEU A 170 -15.44 13.11 7.63
CA LEU A 170 -15.19 13.49 6.23
C LEU A 170 -16.31 14.40 5.65
N PRO A 171 -15.95 15.46 4.91
CA PRO A 171 -16.91 16.25 4.15
C PRO A 171 -17.55 15.46 2.99
N PRO A 172 -18.76 15.84 2.52
CA PRO A 172 -19.41 15.18 1.39
C PRO A 172 -18.59 15.19 0.10
N GLY A 173 -18.26 14.01 -0.42
CA GLY A 173 -17.42 13.81 -1.61
C GLY A 173 -15.96 13.45 -1.32
N VAL A 174 -15.56 13.47 -0.05
CA VAL A 174 -14.23 13.05 0.43
C VAL A 174 -14.29 11.58 0.87
N THR A 175 -13.19 10.85 0.66
CA THR A 175 -13.08 9.40 0.81
C THR A 175 -11.82 8.99 1.58
N GLY A 176 -11.67 7.70 1.90
CA GLY A 176 -10.43 7.17 2.47
C GLY A 176 -9.18 7.39 1.60
N LYS A 177 -9.34 7.59 0.28
CA LYS A 177 -8.23 7.93 -0.63
C LYS A 177 -7.65 9.30 -0.28
N ASP A 178 -8.50 10.27 0.01
CA ASP A 178 -8.10 11.62 0.43
C ASP A 178 -7.36 11.60 1.75
N VAL A 179 -7.85 10.83 2.72
CA VAL A 179 -7.26 10.77 4.05
C VAL A 179 -5.80 10.32 3.98
N ILE A 180 -5.51 9.28 3.19
CA ILE A 180 -4.13 8.79 3.05
C ILE A 180 -3.27 9.70 2.18
N LEU A 181 -3.80 10.34 1.14
CA LEU A 181 -3.07 11.38 0.40
C LEU A 181 -2.77 12.60 1.28
N ALA A 182 -3.72 13.04 2.10
CA ALA A 182 -3.54 14.13 3.06
C ALA A 182 -2.46 13.78 4.08
N LEU A 183 -2.51 12.58 4.68
CA LEU A 183 -1.46 12.10 5.58
C LEU A 183 -0.07 12.09 4.92
N CYS A 184 0.04 11.55 3.70
CA CYS A 184 1.31 11.51 2.95
C CYS A 184 1.87 12.90 2.61
N SER A 185 1.00 13.91 2.46
CA SER A 185 1.38 15.26 2.01
C SER A 185 1.59 16.23 3.17
N THR A 186 0.83 16.08 4.25
CA THR A 186 0.95 16.88 5.48
C THR A 186 2.14 16.41 6.34
N PHE A 187 2.47 15.12 6.30
CA PHE A 187 3.53 14.53 7.13
C PHE A 187 4.58 13.84 6.26
N ASP A 188 5.78 14.43 6.23
CA ASP A 188 6.94 13.88 5.54
C ASP A 188 7.18 12.40 5.91
N SER A 189 7.43 11.57 4.88
CA SER A 189 7.58 10.12 5.04
C SER A 189 8.77 9.73 5.93
N SER A 190 9.81 10.56 6.07
CA SER A 190 10.90 10.34 7.02
C SER A 190 10.44 10.23 8.47
N ARG A 191 9.26 10.80 8.81
CA ARG A 191 8.66 10.65 10.14
C ARG A 191 8.13 9.24 10.41
N VAL A 192 7.74 8.49 9.40
CA VAL A 192 7.07 7.18 9.54
C VAL A 192 7.75 6.05 8.76
N LEU A 193 8.88 6.33 8.11
CA LEU A 193 9.67 5.35 7.38
C LEU A 193 10.08 4.19 8.30
N ASN A 194 9.69 2.96 7.92
CA ASN A 194 9.84 1.74 8.73
C ASN A 194 9.07 1.74 10.08
N HIS A 195 8.16 2.68 10.31
CA HIS A 195 7.19 2.57 11.40
C HIS A 195 6.03 1.67 11.01
N ALA A 196 5.33 1.15 12.01
CA ALA A 196 3.98 0.67 11.83
C ALA A 196 2.98 1.70 12.37
N ILE A 197 1.89 1.94 11.64
CA ILE A 197 0.85 2.88 12.03
C ILE A 197 -0.23 2.16 12.83
N GLN A 198 -0.66 2.78 13.92
CA GLN A 198 -1.92 2.46 14.59
C GLN A 198 -2.85 3.66 14.47
N PHE A 199 -3.99 3.48 13.80
CA PHE A 199 -5.03 4.50 13.74
C PHE A 199 -5.82 4.53 15.06
N SER A 200 -6.31 5.71 15.42
CA SER A 200 -7.09 5.98 16.64
C SER A 200 -7.97 7.21 16.44
N GLY A 201 -8.91 7.46 17.36
CA GLY A 201 -9.93 8.50 17.21
C GLY A 201 -11.30 7.87 16.96
N GLU A 202 -11.96 7.47 18.04
CA GLU A 202 -13.13 6.58 18.03
C GLU A 202 -14.29 7.08 17.16
N SER A 203 -14.69 8.34 17.33
CA SER A 203 -15.75 8.97 16.53
C SER A 203 -15.39 9.09 15.05
N ALA A 204 -14.18 9.55 14.75
CA ALA A 204 -13.70 9.71 13.37
C ALA A 204 -13.61 8.37 12.64
N ILE A 205 -13.04 7.34 13.28
CA ILE A 205 -12.94 5.99 12.71
C ILE A 205 -14.32 5.38 12.51
N SER A 206 -15.24 5.55 13.46
CA SER A 206 -16.63 5.09 13.35
C SER A 206 -17.40 5.75 12.18
N SER A 207 -16.94 6.91 11.69
CA SER A 207 -17.50 7.57 10.50
C SER A 207 -16.97 7.01 9.17
N LEU A 208 -15.88 6.24 9.18
CA LEU A 208 -15.25 5.66 7.98
C LEU A 208 -15.83 4.27 7.66
N SER A 209 -16.15 4.02 6.39
CA SER A 209 -16.51 2.68 5.92
C SER A 209 -15.31 1.72 6.00
N ILE A 210 -15.55 0.41 6.00
CA ILE A 210 -14.45 -0.56 5.96
C ILE A 210 -13.67 -0.44 4.64
N GLU A 211 -14.35 -0.10 3.55
CA GLU A 211 -13.75 0.19 2.26
C GLU A 211 -12.79 1.40 2.31
N ASP A 212 -13.12 2.45 3.07
CA ASP A 212 -12.21 3.58 3.34
C ASP A 212 -11.01 3.14 4.18
N ARG A 213 -11.24 2.37 5.25
CA ARG A 213 -10.16 1.87 6.12
C ARG A 213 -9.18 0.95 5.37
N LEU A 214 -9.70 0.08 4.50
CA LEU A 214 -8.89 -0.74 3.59
C LEU A 214 -8.07 0.13 2.64
N THR A 215 -8.64 1.20 2.11
CA THR A 215 -7.96 2.18 1.23
C THR A 215 -6.81 2.88 1.96
N ILE A 216 -7.09 3.38 3.16
CA ILE A 216 -6.10 4.09 4.00
C ILE A 216 -4.98 3.14 4.43
N ALA A 217 -5.32 1.94 4.92
CA ALA A 217 -4.36 0.95 5.38
C ALA A 217 -3.45 0.47 4.23
N ASN A 218 -4.03 0.19 3.06
CA ASN A 218 -3.32 -0.21 1.84
C ASN A 218 -2.22 0.79 1.48
N MET A 219 -2.56 2.08 1.38
CA MET A 219 -1.62 3.14 0.97
C MET A 219 -0.68 3.67 2.05
N THR A 220 -0.66 3.07 3.26
CA THR A 220 0.43 3.36 4.22
C THR A 220 1.79 2.90 3.70
N THR A 221 1.80 1.98 2.73
CA THR A 221 2.96 1.55 1.94
C THR A 221 3.63 2.73 1.22
N GLU A 222 2.86 3.52 0.48
CA GLU A 222 3.31 4.74 -0.22
C GLU A 222 3.85 5.82 0.73
N TRP A 223 3.41 5.82 1.98
CA TRP A 223 3.91 6.71 3.03
C TRP A 223 5.24 6.21 3.67
N GLY A 224 5.68 4.99 3.35
CA GLY A 224 6.91 4.36 3.87
C GLY A 224 6.70 3.46 5.10
N CYS A 225 5.46 3.10 5.43
CA CYS A 225 5.13 2.32 6.62
C CYS A 225 5.14 0.80 6.36
N LEU A 226 5.48 0.02 7.38
CA LEU A 226 5.48 -1.46 7.32
C LEU A 226 4.11 -2.10 7.60
N ALA A 227 3.16 -1.34 8.14
CA ALA A 227 1.77 -1.73 8.39
C ALA A 227 0.95 -0.49 8.74
N GLY A 228 -0.38 -0.56 8.61
CA GLY A 228 -1.29 0.46 9.14
C GLY A 228 -2.61 -0.11 9.62
N VAL A 229 -2.74 -0.27 10.93
CA VAL A 229 -3.81 -1.06 11.56
C VAL A 229 -4.87 -0.16 12.20
N PHE A 230 -6.14 -0.43 11.87
CA PHE A 230 -7.32 0.17 12.52
C PHE A 230 -7.75 -0.65 13.76
N PRO A 231 -8.39 -0.01 14.76
CA PRO A 231 -8.98 -0.71 15.90
C PRO A 231 -10.17 -1.57 15.47
N VAL A 232 -10.55 -2.50 16.33
CA VAL A 232 -11.80 -3.28 16.20
C VAL A 232 -12.94 -2.49 16.85
N ASP A 233 -13.99 -2.23 16.09
CA ASP A 233 -15.18 -1.46 16.48
C ASP A 233 -16.47 -2.07 15.91
N ASP A 234 -17.61 -1.50 16.30
CA ASP A 234 -18.94 -2.02 15.93
C ASP A 234 -19.22 -1.93 14.42
N VAL A 235 -18.60 -0.99 13.70
CA VAL A 235 -18.67 -0.90 12.23
C VAL A 235 -18.02 -2.13 11.59
N LEU A 236 -16.84 -2.51 12.06
CA LEU A 236 -16.13 -3.70 11.59
C LEU A 236 -16.85 -5.00 11.99
N LEU A 237 -17.38 -5.08 13.22
CA LEU A 237 -18.17 -6.23 13.65
C LEU A 237 -19.42 -6.40 12.79
N THR A 238 -20.17 -5.33 12.54
CA THR A 238 -21.35 -5.32 11.65
C THR A 238 -21.00 -5.73 10.22
N TRP A 239 -19.87 -5.26 9.69
CA TRP A 239 -19.38 -5.64 8.36
C TRP A 239 -19.03 -7.14 8.31
N LEU A 240 -18.38 -7.68 9.35
CA LEU A 240 -18.02 -9.09 9.45
C LEU A 240 -19.25 -10.01 9.60
N GLU A 241 -20.29 -9.59 10.33
CA GLU A 241 -21.57 -10.33 10.39
C GLU A 241 -22.23 -10.41 9.01
N ARG A 242 -22.30 -9.28 8.28
CA ARG A 242 -22.81 -9.26 6.90
C ARG A 242 -21.96 -10.14 5.98
N ARG A 243 -20.63 -10.14 6.15
CA ARG A 243 -19.71 -11.00 5.39
C ARG A 243 -19.90 -12.48 5.72
N MET A 244 -20.09 -12.83 6.98
CA MET A 244 -20.38 -14.20 7.44
C MET A 244 -21.67 -14.74 6.80
N ASN A 245 -22.74 -13.94 6.82
CA ASN A 245 -24.01 -14.33 6.23
C ASN A 245 -23.86 -14.51 4.71
N PHE A 246 -23.27 -13.54 4.00
CA PHE A 246 -23.01 -13.65 2.57
C PHE A 246 -22.16 -14.89 2.21
N LEU A 247 -21.11 -15.20 2.98
CA LEU A 247 -20.31 -16.41 2.75
C LEU A 247 -21.09 -17.70 3.03
N SER A 248 -22.01 -17.67 3.99
CA SER A 248 -22.93 -18.80 4.26
C SER A 248 -23.88 -19.03 3.09
N ASP A 249 -24.39 -17.95 2.49
CA ASP A 249 -25.31 -18.01 1.34
C ASP A 249 -24.59 -18.33 0.02
N ARG A 250 -23.33 -17.87 -0.16
CA ARG A 250 -22.49 -18.12 -1.35
C ARG A 250 -22.02 -19.57 -1.44
N GLY A 251 -21.84 -20.25 -0.31
CA GLY A 251 -21.24 -21.59 -0.25
C GLY A 251 -19.70 -21.59 -0.34
N PRO A 252 -19.07 -22.76 -0.57
CA PRO A 252 -17.61 -22.91 -0.60
C PRO A 252 -16.94 -22.13 -1.74
N ALA A 253 -15.65 -21.80 -1.58
CA ALA A 253 -14.85 -21.14 -2.61
C ALA A 253 -14.24 -22.13 -3.63
N GLY A 254 -14.26 -23.44 -3.34
CA GLY A 254 -13.60 -24.47 -4.15
C GLY A 254 -12.12 -24.65 -3.78
N THR A 255 -11.76 -24.37 -2.53
CA THR A 255 -10.40 -24.43 -1.98
C THR A 255 -10.18 -25.70 -1.14
N PHE A 256 -8.93 -25.97 -0.71
CA PHE A 256 -8.62 -27.16 0.10
C PHE A 256 -9.07 -27.01 1.56
N SER A 257 -9.20 -25.78 2.05
CA SER A 257 -9.75 -25.48 3.38
C SER A 257 -11.28 -25.50 3.44
N ASP A 258 -11.98 -25.59 2.30
CA ASP A 258 -13.44 -25.77 2.28
C ASP A 258 -13.79 -27.25 2.60
N PRO A 259 -14.97 -27.53 3.19
CA PRO A 259 -15.32 -28.89 3.60
C PRO A 259 -15.49 -29.84 2.39
N ASP A 260 -14.89 -31.04 2.48
CA ASP A 260 -14.91 -32.10 1.46
C ASP A 260 -16.31 -32.49 0.96
N ARG A 261 -17.33 -32.28 1.80
CA ARG A 261 -18.73 -32.54 1.48
C ARG A 261 -19.60 -31.38 1.92
N TYR A 262 -20.28 -30.77 0.95
CA TYR A 262 -21.39 -29.85 1.14
C TYR A 262 -22.62 -30.44 0.45
N LEU A 263 -23.75 -30.51 1.16
CA LEU A 263 -25.05 -30.82 0.57
C LEU A 263 -25.83 -29.50 0.47
N PRO A 264 -26.45 -29.16 -0.68
CA PRO A 264 -27.21 -27.90 -0.83
C PRO A 264 -28.35 -27.70 0.19
N GLU A 265 -28.84 -28.80 0.77
CA GLU A 265 -29.89 -28.82 1.79
C GLU A 265 -29.40 -28.37 3.18
N GLU A 266 -28.08 -28.39 3.42
CA GLU A 266 -27.47 -28.08 4.71
C GLU A 266 -26.98 -26.64 4.78
N LYS A 267 -27.04 -26.01 5.96
CA LYS A 267 -26.49 -24.66 6.12
C LYS A 267 -24.97 -24.70 6.07
N TYR A 268 -24.40 -24.07 5.05
CA TYR A 268 -22.95 -23.87 4.95
C TYR A 268 -22.44 -22.96 6.09
N TYR A 269 -21.33 -23.38 6.71
CA TYR A 269 -20.57 -22.55 7.64
C TYR A 269 -19.15 -22.40 7.11
N HIS A 270 -18.79 -21.16 6.74
CA HIS A 270 -17.49 -20.89 6.16
C HIS A 270 -16.35 -21.20 7.18
N PRO A 271 -15.29 -21.93 6.80
CA PRO A 271 -14.30 -22.49 7.72
C PRO A 271 -13.58 -21.45 8.58
N ARG A 272 -13.37 -20.23 8.05
CA ARG A 272 -12.67 -19.14 8.75
C ARG A 272 -13.61 -18.14 9.43
N LEU A 273 -14.82 -17.94 8.89
CA LEU A 273 -15.77 -16.92 9.34
C LEU A 273 -17.15 -17.54 9.57
N ASN A 274 -17.44 -17.85 10.82
CA ASN A 274 -18.62 -18.56 11.28
C ASN A 274 -18.97 -18.09 12.71
N PRO A 275 -20.11 -18.48 13.30
CA PRO A 275 -20.51 -18.00 14.62
C PRO A 275 -19.47 -18.24 15.73
N GLN A 276 -18.68 -19.32 15.64
CA GLN A 276 -17.62 -19.60 16.62
C GLN A 276 -16.42 -18.66 16.46
N SER A 277 -15.98 -18.35 15.23
CA SER A 277 -14.91 -17.36 15.02
C SER A 277 -15.39 -15.93 15.26
N MET A 278 -16.64 -15.59 14.96
CA MET A 278 -17.24 -14.30 15.35
C MET A 278 -17.21 -14.09 16.87
N LEU A 279 -17.58 -15.08 17.68
CA LEU A 279 -17.48 -15.00 19.15
C LEU A 279 -16.03 -14.83 19.66
N LYS A 280 -15.02 -15.24 18.89
CA LYS A 280 -13.60 -14.95 19.17
C LYS A 280 -13.23 -13.53 18.75
N ILE A 281 -13.71 -13.08 17.58
CA ILE A 281 -13.48 -11.74 17.02
C ILE A 281 -14.10 -10.65 17.90
N THR A 282 -15.30 -10.85 18.48
CA THR A 282 -15.87 -9.91 19.45
C THR A 282 -14.96 -9.75 20.68
N LYS A 283 -14.21 -10.79 21.06
CA LYS A 283 -13.17 -10.69 22.12
C LYS A 283 -11.90 -10.01 21.63
N SER A 284 -11.63 -9.94 20.31
CA SER A 284 -10.51 -9.17 19.75
C SER A 284 -10.62 -7.65 19.98
N VAL A 285 -11.76 -7.13 20.44
CA VAL A 285 -11.86 -5.76 20.99
C VAL A 285 -10.86 -5.55 22.15
N SER A 286 -10.53 -6.59 22.92
CA SER A 286 -9.47 -6.56 23.94
C SER A 286 -8.04 -6.38 23.39
N LEU A 287 -7.86 -6.56 22.08
CA LEU A 287 -6.60 -6.30 21.37
C LEU A 287 -6.42 -4.83 20.98
N ASN A 288 -7.45 -3.98 21.11
CA ASN A 288 -7.28 -2.53 21.02
C ASN A 288 -6.28 -2.03 22.08
N ALA A 289 -5.63 -0.90 21.84
CA ALA A 289 -4.53 -0.43 22.69
C ALA A 289 -4.95 -0.20 24.16
N ASP A 290 -4.08 -0.56 25.11
CA ASP A 290 -4.34 -0.34 26.53
C ASP A 290 -4.31 1.15 26.90
N PRO A 291 -5.04 1.58 27.95
CA PRO A 291 -4.82 2.87 28.59
C PRO A 291 -3.33 3.06 28.94
N GLY A 292 -2.76 4.21 28.55
CA GLY A 292 -1.33 4.49 28.74
C GLY A 292 -0.38 3.69 27.84
N ALA A 293 -0.86 3.08 26.74
CA ALA A 293 0.00 2.54 25.68
C ALA A 293 0.99 3.59 25.18
N ARG A 294 2.24 3.16 24.95
CA ARG A 294 3.33 4.02 24.47
C ARG A 294 3.48 3.89 22.96
N TYR A 295 3.88 4.99 22.33
CA TYR A 295 4.10 5.13 20.90
C TYR A 295 5.39 5.92 20.70
N ALA A 296 6.08 5.70 19.57
CA ALA A 296 7.28 6.46 19.21
C ALA A 296 6.98 7.94 18.98
N GLN A 297 5.79 8.24 18.42
CA GLN A 297 5.22 9.58 18.30
C GLN A 297 3.70 9.50 18.13
N THR A 298 3.03 10.66 18.17
CA THR A 298 1.65 10.83 17.71
C THR A 298 1.63 11.83 16.55
N LEU A 299 0.82 11.54 15.55
CA LEU A 299 0.38 12.46 14.49
C LEU A 299 -1.14 12.64 14.64
N GLU A 300 -1.68 13.78 14.25
CA GLU A 300 -3.12 14.08 14.35
C GLU A 300 -3.59 14.80 13.09
N ILE A 301 -4.75 14.42 12.57
CA ILE A 301 -5.40 15.08 11.42
C ILE A 301 -6.91 15.17 11.65
N ASP A 302 -7.47 16.35 11.41
CA ASP A 302 -8.91 16.57 11.42
C ASP A 302 -9.50 16.25 10.05
N LEU A 303 -10.30 15.20 9.98
CA LEU A 303 -10.96 14.72 8.77
C LEU A 303 -11.88 15.79 8.14
N SER A 304 -12.40 16.74 8.92
CA SER A 304 -13.22 17.84 8.39
C SER A 304 -12.43 18.86 7.57
N THR A 305 -11.10 18.88 7.73
CA THR A 305 -10.18 19.72 6.95
C THR A 305 -9.69 19.04 5.66
N VAL A 306 -9.92 17.74 5.52
CA VAL A 306 -9.54 16.98 4.33
C VAL A 306 -10.45 17.38 3.17
N THR A 307 -9.86 17.73 2.04
CA THR A 307 -10.57 18.08 0.80
C THR A 307 -10.27 17.05 -0.29
N PRO A 308 -11.03 17.03 -1.40
CA PRO A 308 -10.69 16.20 -2.55
C PRO A 308 -9.25 16.44 -3.04
N LEU A 309 -8.41 15.40 -2.95
CA LEU A 309 -6.97 15.43 -3.28
C LEU A 309 -6.63 14.55 -4.48
N VAL A 310 -5.55 14.93 -5.18
CA VAL A 310 -4.93 14.10 -6.22
C VAL A 310 -3.41 14.14 -6.12
N ALA A 311 -2.71 13.12 -6.61
CA ALA A 311 -1.25 13.03 -6.53
C ALA A 311 -0.58 12.93 -7.91
N GLY A 312 0.64 13.44 -8.04
CA GLY A 312 1.43 13.39 -9.28
C GLY A 312 2.28 14.65 -9.50
N PRO A 313 2.98 14.78 -10.67
CA PRO A 313 3.01 13.81 -11.78
C PRO A 313 3.84 12.55 -11.57
N ASN A 314 4.70 12.51 -10.55
CA ASN A 314 5.69 11.42 -10.36
C ASN A 314 5.88 11.04 -8.88
N ALA A 315 4.99 11.49 -7.99
CA ALA A 315 5.14 11.29 -6.55
C ALA A 315 3.77 11.22 -5.85
N VAL A 316 3.59 10.17 -5.05
CA VAL A 316 2.35 9.88 -4.28
C VAL A 316 2.20 10.73 -3.01
N ASN A 317 3.29 11.29 -2.51
CA ASN A 317 3.33 12.22 -1.36
C ASN A 317 3.13 13.69 -1.75
N ASN A 318 2.78 13.98 -3.01
CA ASN A 318 2.47 15.32 -3.50
C ASN A 318 0.96 15.45 -3.74
N GLY A 319 0.18 15.46 -2.66
CA GLY A 319 -1.27 15.67 -2.69
C GLY A 319 -1.61 17.12 -2.98
N ILE A 320 -2.22 17.36 -4.14
CA ILE A 320 -2.67 18.66 -4.63
C ILE A 320 -4.20 18.74 -4.45
N PRO A 321 -4.74 19.75 -3.74
CA PRO A 321 -6.17 19.98 -3.66
C PRO A 321 -6.77 20.19 -5.05
N ILE A 322 -7.84 19.48 -5.38
CA ILE A 322 -8.48 19.54 -6.69
C ILE A 322 -8.92 20.96 -7.05
N SER A 323 -9.34 21.75 -6.06
CA SER A 323 -9.69 23.18 -6.20
C SER A 323 -8.52 24.10 -6.58
N SER A 324 -7.28 23.62 -6.53
CA SER A 324 -6.07 24.36 -6.95
C SER A 324 -5.57 23.97 -8.34
N LEU A 325 -6.16 22.94 -8.96
CA LEU A 325 -5.83 22.53 -10.31
C LEU A 325 -6.36 23.54 -11.35
N ARG A 326 -5.66 23.65 -12.48
CA ARG A 326 -6.11 24.49 -13.59
C ARG A 326 -7.30 23.86 -14.30
N GLU A 327 -8.22 24.68 -14.75
CA GLU A 327 -9.26 24.26 -15.69
C GLU A 327 -8.61 23.78 -17.01
N ASN A 328 -9.10 22.67 -17.56
CA ASN A 328 -8.65 22.04 -18.81
C ASN A 328 -7.25 21.39 -18.80
N ILE A 329 -6.93 20.54 -17.82
CA ILE A 329 -5.80 19.61 -17.99
C ILE A 329 -6.25 18.41 -18.84
N HIS A 330 -5.49 18.11 -19.90
CA HIS A 330 -5.77 17.03 -20.85
C HIS A 330 -5.63 15.64 -20.20
N VAL A 331 -6.47 14.68 -20.61
CA VAL A 331 -6.47 13.29 -20.14
C VAL A 331 -6.67 12.37 -21.32
N ASP A 332 -5.80 11.37 -21.47
CA ASP A 332 -5.91 10.34 -22.51
C ASP A 332 -6.51 9.05 -21.95
N LYS A 333 -6.23 8.73 -20.68
CA LYS A 333 -6.66 7.48 -20.03
C LYS A 333 -7.17 7.72 -18.61
N ALA A 334 -8.17 6.95 -18.22
CA ALA A 334 -8.69 6.93 -16.87
C ALA A 334 -8.81 5.48 -16.37
N TYR A 335 -8.62 5.23 -15.08
CA TYR A 335 -8.58 3.88 -14.51
C TYR A 335 -9.44 3.78 -13.24
N ILE A 336 -10.32 2.77 -13.20
CA ILE A 336 -11.05 2.33 -12.00
C ILE A 336 -10.69 0.86 -11.78
N LEU A 337 -9.57 0.64 -11.10
CA LEU A 337 -8.96 -0.67 -10.81
C LEU A 337 -7.97 -0.51 -9.64
N SER A 338 -7.10 -1.52 -9.41
CA SER A 338 -6.09 -1.63 -8.32
C SER A 338 -6.62 -2.21 -7.00
N CYS A 339 -5.70 -2.74 -6.17
CA CYS A 339 -5.96 -3.18 -4.80
C CYS A 339 -6.42 -2.03 -3.89
N VAL A 340 -6.00 -0.80 -4.21
CA VAL A 340 -6.31 0.40 -3.43
C VAL A 340 -7.82 0.68 -3.44
N ASN A 341 -8.51 0.39 -4.54
CA ASN A 341 -9.90 0.81 -4.79
C ASN A 341 -10.67 -0.30 -5.54
N ALA A 342 -11.67 0.08 -6.35
CA ALA A 342 -12.49 -0.79 -7.19
C ALA A 342 -13.28 -1.90 -6.45
N ARG A 343 -13.61 -1.66 -5.18
CA ARG A 343 -14.63 -2.41 -4.42
C ARG A 343 -16.04 -1.95 -4.83
N ASN A 344 -17.10 -2.58 -4.32
CA ASN A 344 -18.46 -2.28 -4.82
C ASN A 344 -18.87 -0.81 -4.63
N ASN A 345 -18.56 -0.21 -3.48
CA ASN A 345 -18.78 1.22 -3.21
C ASN A 345 -18.03 2.12 -4.22
N ASP A 346 -16.78 1.79 -4.57
CA ASP A 346 -16.02 2.50 -5.60
C ASP A 346 -16.74 2.50 -6.96
N LEU A 347 -17.31 1.35 -7.36
CA LEU A 347 -18.03 1.19 -8.63
C LEU A 347 -19.39 1.89 -8.61
N GLN A 348 -20.13 1.83 -7.49
CA GLN A 348 -21.38 2.56 -7.28
C GLN A 348 -21.19 4.08 -7.38
N GLN A 349 -20.14 4.63 -6.76
CA GLN A 349 -19.83 6.07 -6.86
C GLN A 349 -19.51 6.48 -8.29
N ALA A 350 -18.69 5.70 -9.00
CA ALA A 350 -18.37 5.97 -10.40
C ALA A 350 -19.61 5.90 -11.31
N ALA A 351 -20.47 4.90 -11.10
CA ALA A 351 -21.74 4.77 -11.79
C ALA A 351 -22.68 5.95 -11.50
N ALA A 352 -22.73 6.45 -10.27
CA ALA A 352 -23.53 7.63 -9.92
C ALA A 352 -23.07 8.90 -10.68
N VAL A 353 -21.76 9.09 -10.84
CA VAL A 353 -21.19 10.22 -11.61
C VAL A 353 -21.47 10.11 -13.11
N LEU A 354 -21.35 8.90 -13.67
CA LEU A 354 -21.46 8.62 -15.11
C LEU A 354 -22.89 8.34 -15.59
N ARG A 355 -23.88 8.28 -14.70
CA ARG A 355 -25.29 7.99 -15.04
C ARG A 355 -25.84 8.99 -16.07
N GLY A 356 -26.29 8.46 -17.20
CA GLY A 356 -26.82 9.26 -18.32
C GLY A 356 -25.77 10.06 -19.10
N LYS A 357 -24.47 9.80 -18.87
CA LYS A 357 -23.35 10.49 -19.54
C LYS A 357 -22.52 9.50 -20.35
N LYS A 358 -21.67 10.04 -21.23
CA LYS A 358 -20.64 9.30 -21.95
C LYS A 358 -19.25 9.79 -21.53
N VAL A 359 -18.28 8.89 -21.55
CA VAL A 359 -16.86 9.24 -21.55
C VAL A 359 -16.56 9.99 -22.85
N ALA A 360 -15.72 11.02 -22.81
CA ALA A 360 -15.37 11.79 -24.01
C ALA A 360 -14.56 10.93 -24.99
N ASP A 361 -14.78 11.09 -26.30
CA ASP A 361 -14.25 10.19 -27.35
C ASP A 361 -12.71 10.04 -27.36
N HIS A 362 -11.97 11.01 -26.82
CA HIS A 362 -10.51 10.96 -26.71
C HIS A 362 -10.00 10.25 -25.44
N VAL A 363 -10.87 10.03 -24.44
CA VAL A 363 -10.51 9.42 -23.14
C VAL A 363 -10.83 7.93 -23.14
N LYS A 364 -9.84 7.09 -22.81
CA LYS A 364 -10.06 5.66 -22.60
C LYS A 364 -10.22 5.38 -21.11
N LEU A 365 -11.47 5.24 -20.65
CA LEU A 365 -11.79 4.81 -19.28
C LEU A 365 -11.72 3.28 -19.17
N TYR A 366 -10.73 2.76 -18.44
CA TYR A 366 -10.59 1.35 -18.11
C TYR A 366 -11.19 1.03 -16.75
N VAL A 367 -11.95 -0.05 -16.64
CA VAL A 367 -12.60 -0.50 -15.40
C VAL A 367 -12.32 -1.98 -15.15
N ALA A 368 -11.77 -2.31 -13.98
CA ALA A 368 -11.68 -3.68 -13.47
C ALA A 368 -12.27 -3.70 -12.06
N ALA A 369 -13.18 -4.64 -11.77
CA ALA A 369 -13.57 -4.89 -10.39
C ALA A 369 -12.40 -5.49 -9.61
N ALA A 370 -12.29 -5.19 -8.31
CA ALA A 370 -11.24 -5.77 -7.46
C ALA A 370 -11.34 -7.31 -7.35
N SER A 371 -12.53 -7.88 -7.60
CA SER A 371 -12.80 -9.31 -7.67
C SER A 371 -14.02 -9.64 -8.53
N SER A 372 -14.16 -10.91 -8.93
CA SER A 372 -15.36 -11.39 -9.63
C SER A 372 -16.63 -11.21 -8.78
N GLU A 373 -16.53 -11.40 -7.47
CA GLU A 373 -17.63 -11.16 -6.53
C GLU A 373 -18.05 -9.68 -6.49
N VAL A 374 -17.09 -8.75 -6.53
CA VAL A 374 -17.37 -7.32 -6.65
C VAL A 374 -18.01 -7.00 -8.00
N GLN A 375 -17.59 -7.65 -9.09
CA GLN A 375 -18.21 -7.49 -10.39
C GLN A 375 -19.67 -7.97 -10.39
N GLU A 376 -19.94 -9.15 -9.81
CA GLU A 376 -21.29 -9.71 -9.67
C GLU A 376 -22.21 -8.78 -8.86
N ARG A 377 -21.72 -8.18 -7.76
CA ARG A 377 -22.45 -7.19 -6.97
C ARG A 377 -22.76 -5.92 -7.77
N ALA A 378 -21.78 -5.40 -8.51
CA ALA A 378 -21.98 -4.22 -9.36
C ALA A 378 -22.90 -4.49 -10.56
N VAL A 379 -22.99 -5.74 -11.04
CA VAL A 379 -24.00 -6.16 -12.01
C VAL A 379 -25.38 -6.20 -11.36
N ALA A 380 -25.50 -6.79 -10.17
CA ALA A 380 -26.77 -6.93 -9.45
C ALA A 380 -27.38 -5.58 -9.02
N ASP A 381 -26.57 -4.60 -8.61
CA ASP A 381 -27.04 -3.26 -8.27
C ASP A 381 -27.16 -2.30 -9.47
N GLY A 382 -26.80 -2.76 -10.67
CA GLY A 382 -26.89 -2.02 -11.93
C GLY A 382 -25.76 -1.02 -12.19
N SER A 383 -24.80 -0.84 -11.27
CA SER A 383 -23.66 0.05 -11.45
C SER A 383 -22.80 -0.33 -12.65
N TRP A 384 -22.58 -1.63 -12.86
CA TRP A 384 -21.82 -2.16 -14.00
C TRP A 384 -22.45 -1.80 -15.34
N LYS A 385 -23.79 -1.86 -15.42
CA LYS A 385 -24.54 -1.45 -16.62
C LYS A 385 -24.35 0.04 -16.90
N VAL A 386 -24.39 0.90 -15.89
CA VAL A 386 -24.16 2.35 -16.08
C VAL A 386 -22.73 2.63 -16.55
N LEU A 387 -21.73 1.94 -16.00
CA LEU A 387 -20.34 2.04 -16.46
C LEU A 387 -20.20 1.58 -17.92
N GLN A 388 -20.87 0.49 -18.30
CA GLN A 388 -20.91 0.01 -19.69
C GLN A 388 -21.59 1.02 -20.63
N GLU A 389 -22.74 1.56 -20.21
CA GLU A 389 -23.47 2.60 -20.95
C GLU A 389 -22.64 3.89 -21.11
N SER A 390 -21.71 4.19 -20.20
CA SER A 390 -20.82 5.34 -20.33
C SER A 390 -19.77 5.19 -21.44
N GLY A 391 -19.52 3.98 -21.94
CA GLY A 391 -18.44 3.69 -22.91
C GLY A 391 -17.13 3.22 -22.28
N ALA A 392 -17.16 2.78 -21.02
CA ALA A 392 -15.99 2.23 -20.34
C ALA A 392 -15.49 0.92 -20.98
N ILE A 393 -14.18 0.73 -20.99
CA ILE A 393 -13.48 -0.47 -21.44
C ILE A 393 -13.25 -1.38 -20.23
N PHE A 394 -13.89 -2.55 -20.20
CA PHE A 394 -13.73 -3.47 -19.08
C PHE A 394 -12.48 -4.35 -19.21
N LEU A 395 -11.82 -4.54 -18.07
CA LEU A 395 -10.70 -5.45 -17.88
C LEU A 395 -11.11 -6.54 -16.88
N PRO A 396 -10.55 -7.76 -16.98
CA PRO A 396 -10.82 -8.82 -16.01
C PRO A 396 -10.29 -8.45 -14.61
N SER A 397 -10.85 -9.07 -13.57
CA SER A 397 -10.55 -8.75 -12.16
C SER A 397 -9.13 -9.16 -11.75
N GLY A 398 -8.23 -8.19 -11.62
CA GLY A 398 -6.82 -8.34 -11.25
C GLY A 398 -6.07 -6.99 -11.29
N CYS A 399 -4.75 -7.01 -11.13
CA CYS A 399 -3.93 -5.79 -11.03
C CYS A 399 -3.79 -5.04 -12.36
N GLY A 400 -3.44 -5.75 -13.45
CA GLY A 400 -3.33 -5.17 -14.79
C GLY A 400 -2.48 -3.89 -14.84
N PRO A 401 -2.99 -2.78 -15.42
CA PRO A 401 -2.24 -1.52 -15.55
C PRO A 401 -1.67 -0.96 -14.26
N CYS A 402 -2.24 -1.30 -13.10
CA CYS A 402 -1.73 -0.85 -11.80
C CYS A 402 -0.25 -1.21 -11.56
N ILE A 403 0.23 -2.31 -12.16
CA ILE A 403 1.63 -2.76 -12.03
C ILE A 403 2.39 -2.70 -13.37
N GLY A 404 1.86 -1.96 -14.35
CA GLY A 404 2.49 -1.83 -15.67
C GLY A 404 2.29 -3.03 -16.62
N LEU A 405 1.25 -3.85 -16.43
CA LEU A 405 0.93 -4.99 -17.33
C LEU A 405 -0.45 -4.89 -18.00
N GLY A 406 -0.62 -5.62 -19.10
CA GLY A 406 -1.91 -5.77 -19.79
C GLY A 406 -2.31 -4.59 -20.68
N ALA A 407 -3.59 -4.51 -21.01
CA ALA A 407 -4.16 -3.46 -21.85
C ALA A 407 -4.42 -2.18 -21.05
N GLY A 408 -4.10 -1.03 -21.67
CA GLY A 408 -4.33 0.29 -21.08
C GLY A 408 -3.10 0.96 -20.48
N LEU A 409 -1.89 0.44 -20.68
CA LEU A 409 -0.65 1.15 -20.31
C LEU A 409 -0.54 2.50 -21.00
N LEU A 410 0.08 3.47 -20.33
CA LEU A 410 0.39 4.79 -20.87
C LEU A 410 1.56 4.72 -21.85
N ALA A 411 1.46 5.49 -22.92
CA ALA A 411 2.52 5.76 -23.88
C ALA A 411 3.16 7.12 -23.61
N ASP A 412 4.32 7.37 -24.23
CA ASP A 412 5.07 8.62 -24.07
C ASP A 412 4.21 9.84 -24.42
N GLY A 413 4.09 10.76 -23.46
CA GLY A 413 3.30 11.99 -23.57
C GLY A 413 1.80 11.86 -23.31
N GLU A 414 1.26 10.65 -23.07
CA GLU A 414 -0.13 10.49 -22.63
C GLU A 414 -0.29 10.79 -21.13
N VAL A 415 -1.46 11.31 -20.76
CA VAL A 415 -1.85 11.59 -19.38
C VAL A 415 -2.89 10.57 -18.88
N GLY A 416 -2.59 9.89 -17.76
CA GLY A 416 -3.46 8.87 -17.17
C GLY A 416 -3.86 9.11 -15.72
N ILE A 417 -5.17 9.24 -15.44
CA ILE A 417 -5.70 9.30 -14.07
C ILE A 417 -6.12 7.92 -13.54
N SER A 418 -5.65 7.54 -12.35
CA SER A 418 -6.22 6.42 -11.57
C SER A 418 -7.22 6.89 -10.49
N LYS A 419 -8.03 5.98 -9.95
CA LYS A 419 -9.44 6.17 -9.53
C LYS A 419 -9.87 7.50 -8.87
N PHE A 420 -11.03 7.99 -9.35
CA PHE A 420 -11.88 9.15 -9.03
C PHE A 420 -13.35 8.73 -8.62
N PHE A 421 -14.30 9.53 -8.08
CA PHE A 421 -14.44 10.54 -6.96
C PHE A 421 -15.91 11.10 -7.01
N TYR A 422 -16.31 12.16 -6.26
CA TYR A 422 -17.69 12.72 -6.32
C TYR A 422 -17.88 14.22 -5.92
N GLN A 423 -18.65 14.98 -6.73
CA GLN A 423 -19.68 15.94 -6.26
C GLN A 423 -20.69 16.30 -7.39
N PRO A 424 -21.95 16.72 -7.09
CA PRO A 424 -23.02 16.85 -8.10
C PRO A 424 -23.35 18.29 -8.54
N LEU A 425 -22.59 19.30 -8.13
CA LEU A 425 -22.77 20.71 -8.52
C LEU A 425 -21.42 21.33 -8.89
N LEU A 426 -21.36 21.97 -10.06
CA LEU A 426 -20.18 22.54 -10.73
C LEU A 426 -19.20 21.50 -11.33
N SER A 427 -18.49 21.92 -12.39
CA SER A 427 -18.15 21.06 -13.52
C SER A 427 -16.64 20.85 -13.68
N TYR A 428 -15.98 20.01 -12.86
CA TYR A 428 -14.51 19.87 -12.93
C TYR A 428 -13.99 18.43 -13.01
N LEU A 429 -13.04 18.25 -13.93
CA LEU A 429 -12.23 17.07 -14.22
C LEU A 429 -10.98 17.06 -13.33
N VAL A 430 -10.41 15.88 -13.07
CA VAL A 430 -9.27 15.71 -12.16
C VAL A 430 -8.26 14.71 -12.70
N LEU A 431 -7.00 14.86 -12.29
CA LEU A 431 -5.86 14.12 -12.79
C LEU A 431 -4.97 13.57 -11.67
N LEU A 432 -4.80 12.25 -11.58
CA LEU A 432 -3.43 11.80 -11.44
C LEU A 432 -2.75 12.07 -12.79
N LEU A 433 -1.59 12.71 -12.73
CA LEU A 433 -0.64 12.68 -13.83
C LEU A 433 0.27 11.49 -13.53
N MET A 434 0.31 10.52 -14.44
CA MET A 434 1.37 9.52 -14.51
C MET A 434 2.09 9.77 -15.83
N ASP A 435 3.37 10.15 -15.77
CA ASP A 435 4.21 10.20 -16.96
C ASP A 435 4.64 8.77 -17.33
N SER A 436 4.85 8.51 -18.62
CA SER A 436 5.19 7.18 -19.17
C SER A 436 6.42 6.55 -18.50
N GLY A 437 7.38 7.38 -18.10
CA GLY A 437 8.60 6.97 -17.38
C GLY A 437 8.37 6.38 -15.98
N CYS A 438 7.19 6.57 -15.36
CA CYS A 438 6.95 6.16 -13.98
C CYS A 438 6.31 4.77 -13.84
N ALA A 439 5.83 4.16 -14.93
CA ALA A 439 5.26 2.80 -14.94
C ALA A 439 6.33 1.68 -14.77
N LEU A 440 7.62 2.04 -14.68
CA LEU A 440 8.76 1.12 -14.72
C LEU A 440 9.72 1.27 -13.52
N ASN A 441 9.24 1.21 -12.26
CA ASN A 441 10.04 0.70 -11.11
C ASN A 441 9.35 0.61 -9.72
N MET A 442 8.09 0.16 -9.60
CA MET A 442 7.53 -0.15 -8.27
C MET A 442 7.97 -1.51 -7.67
N SER A 443 8.86 -2.25 -8.33
CA SER A 443 9.17 -3.66 -7.99
C SER A 443 10.52 -3.93 -7.30
N GLN A 444 11.32 -2.90 -6.99
CA GLN A 444 12.65 -3.09 -6.36
C GLN A 444 12.98 -2.07 -5.24
N ASN A 445 12.26 -2.11 -4.12
CA ASN A 445 12.79 -1.62 -2.85
C ASN A 445 13.67 -2.69 -2.18
N HIS A 446 14.87 -2.89 -2.72
CA HIS A 446 15.92 -3.65 -2.03
C HIS A 446 16.83 -2.71 -1.23
N PHE A 447 16.66 -2.70 0.09
CA PHE A 447 17.71 -2.19 0.99
C PHE A 447 18.91 -3.14 1.00
N PHE A 448 19.86 -2.92 0.09
CA PHE A 448 21.24 -3.37 0.25
C PHE A 448 22.20 -2.37 -0.42
N VAL A 449 23.16 -1.88 0.35
CA VAL A 449 24.28 -1.08 -0.16
C VAL A 449 25.17 -2.01 -1.00
N SER A 450 25.19 -1.85 -2.32
CA SER A 450 26.05 -2.63 -3.23
C SER A 450 26.37 -1.89 -4.54
N THR A 451 27.35 -1.00 -4.46
CA THR A 451 28.33 -0.63 -5.51
C THR A 451 28.13 -1.19 -6.93
N HIS A 452 27.27 -0.59 -7.77
CA HIS A 452 27.23 -0.84 -9.23
C HIS A 452 27.02 0.42 -10.11
N ILE A 453 27.55 1.58 -9.70
CA ILE A 453 27.55 2.81 -10.51
C ILE A 453 28.50 2.76 -11.73
N VAL A 454 29.37 1.74 -11.82
CA VAL A 454 30.44 1.65 -12.83
C VAL A 454 30.01 1.00 -14.16
N GLN A 455 28.86 0.33 -14.24
CA GLN A 455 28.38 -0.28 -15.50
C GLN A 455 27.45 0.60 -16.34
N VAL A 456 26.72 1.56 -15.74
CA VAL A 456 25.85 2.48 -16.50
C VAL A 456 26.68 3.52 -17.27
N LEU A 457 27.83 3.94 -16.73
CA LEU A 457 28.76 4.88 -17.39
C LEU A 457 29.50 4.29 -18.61
N ARG A 458 29.47 2.97 -18.83
CA ARG A 458 30.08 2.34 -20.03
C ARG A 458 29.17 2.31 -21.25
N ILE A 459 27.88 2.57 -21.11
CA ILE A 459 26.92 2.56 -22.25
C ILE A 459 26.74 3.98 -22.83
N VAL A 460 26.97 5.03 -22.03
CA VAL A 460 26.84 6.44 -22.46
C VAL A 460 28.08 6.96 -23.22
N ILE A 461 29.23 6.26 -23.15
CA ILE A 461 30.47 6.65 -23.87
C ILE A 461 30.82 5.59 -24.93
N SER A 462 30.07 5.59 -26.03
CA SER A 462 30.53 4.96 -27.29
C SER A 462 30.01 5.60 -28.59
N LYS A 463 29.05 6.54 -28.52
CA LYS A 463 28.54 7.28 -29.70
C LYS A 463 28.22 8.76 -29.42
N ALA A 464 29.25 9.55 -29.15
CA ALA A 464 29.23 11.01 -29.36
C ALA A 464 30.66 11.51 -29.59
N GLY A 465 30.88 12.27 -30.67
CA GLY A 465 32.15 12.96 -30.90
C GLY A 465 32.33 14.10 -29.89
N TRP A 466 33.55 14.32 -29.42
CA TRP A 466 33.83 15.36 -28.43
C TRP A 466 33.83 16.75 -29.08
N GLY A 467 32.74 17.48 -28.86
CA GLY A 467 32.61 18.89 -29.19
C GLY A 467 31.51 19.54 -28.36
N LEU A 468 31.88 20.51 -27.51
CA LEU A 468 31.00 21.33 -26.65
C LEU A 468 30.28 20.57 -25.50
N VAL A 469 31.00 20.35 -24.41
CA VAL A 469 30.37 20.15 -23.07
C VAL A 469 30.14 21.53 -22.43
N PRO A 470 28.91 21.90 -22.04
CA PRO A 470 28.63 23.20 -21.42
C PRO A 470 29.29 23.39 -20.05
N LEU A 471 29.75 24.61 -19.75
CA LEU A 471 30.44 24.98 -18.49
C LEU A 471 29.64 24.62 -17.21
N ASN A 472 28.32 24.68 -17.28
CA ASN A 472 27.39 24.28 -16.22
C ASN A 472 27.45 22.78 -15.88
N VAL A 473 27.83 21.91 -16.83
CA VAL A 473 28.05 20.47 -16.57
C VAL A 473 29.37 20.27 -15.81
N ILE A 474 30.42 21.02 -16.17
CA ILE A 474 31.71 21.01 -15.46
C ILE A 474 31.53 21.47 -14.00
N TYR A 475 30.72 22.52 -13.79
CA TYR A 475 30.37 23.01 -12.46
C TYR A 475 29.62 21.96 -11.62
N LEU A 476 28.67 21.23 -12.23
CA LEU A 476 27.93 20.17 -11.54
C LEU A 476 28.85 19.01 -11.11
N ILE A 477 29.80 18.63 -11.97
CA ILE A 477 30.82 17.60 -11.67
C ILE A 477 31.73 18.06 -10.51
N GLN A 478 32.15 19.32 -10.48
CA GLN A 478 32.96 19.87 -9.38
C GLN A 478 32.19 19.94 -8.05
N GLN A 479 30.89 20.25 -8.08
CA GLN A 479 30.03 20.22 -6.90
C GLN A 479 29.88 18.79 -6.34
N LEU A 480 29.58 17.82 -7.21
CA LEU A 480 29.52 16.40 -6.84
C LEU A 480 30.83 15.88 -6.26
N TRP A 481 31.98 16.26 -6.85
CA TRP A 481 33.30 15.85 -6.37
C TRP A 481 33.60 16.36 -4.95
N ARG A 482 33.22 17.61 -4.63
CA ARG A 482 33.37 18.17 -3.28
C ARG A 482 32.44 17.51 -2.27
N HIS A 483 31.23 17.13 -2.68
CA HIS A 483 30.25 16.51 -1.78
C HIS A 483 30.62 15.06 -1.41
N LEU A 484 31.44 14.39 -2.23
CA LEU A 484 31.86 12.99 -2.05
C LEU A 484 33.22 12.82 -1.32
N GLN A 485 33.86 13.91 -0.87
CA GLN A 485 35.14 13.91 -0.14
C GLN A 485 36.28 13.07 -0.78
N LEU A 486 36.33 12.99 -2.11
CA LEU A 486 37.36 12.21 -2.81
C LEU A 486 38.73 12.91 -2.78
N PRO A 487 39.84 12.16 -2.58
CA PRO A 487 41.18 12.75 -2.47
C PRO A 487 41.64 13.41 -3.77
N ALA A 488 42.31 14.57 -3.63
CA ALA A 488 42.60 15.50 -4.72
C ALA A 488 43.61 15.00 -5.77
N GLU A 489 44.27 13.87 -5.55
CA GLU A 489 45.37 13.35 -6.39
C GLU A 489 44.91 12.59 -7.64
N SER A 490 43.60 12.51 -7.89
CA SER A 490 43.02 11.72 -8.99
C SER A 490 42.57 12.53 -10.22
N PHE A 491 43.01 13.80 -10.34
CA PHE A 491 42.79 14.64 -11.52
C PHE A 491 44.04 14.74 -12.41
N PRO A 492 43.98 14.35 -13.71
CA PRO A 492 45.08 14.58 -14.64
C PRO A 492 45.28 16.07 -14.94
N LEU A 493 46.55 16.47 -15.02
CA LEU A 493 46.99 17.85 -15.28
C LEU A 493 46.39 18.44 -16.57
N MET A 494 45.79 19.63 -16.46
CA MET A 494 45.92 20.66 -17.49
C MET A 494 46.81 21.77 -16.96
N ASP A 495 48.07 21.77 -17.39
CA ASP A 495 48.97 22.91 -17.23
C ASP A 495 48.55 24.03 -18.20
N ARG A 496 48.11 25.16 -17.63
CA ARG A 496 48.43 26.54 -18.04
C ARG A 496 47.74 27.54 -17.11
N SER A 497 48.53 28.21 -16.27
CA SER A 497 48.07 29.39 -15.51
C SER A 497 47.76 30.57 -16.45
N PRO A 498 46.89 31.49 -16.03
CA PRO A 498 47.41 32.82 -15.73
C PRO A 498 47.23 33.23 -14.27
N GLN A 499 48.25 33.90 -13.76
CA GLN A 499 48.42 34.40 -12.40
C GLN A 499 47.28 35.33 -11.92
N PHE A 500 46.88 35.19 -10.65
CA PHE A 500 46.53 36.33 -9.79
C PHE A 500 47.02 36.08 -8.36
N ARG A 501 47.51 37.14 -7.69
CA ARG A 501 48.27 37.06 -6.42
C ARG A 501 47.34 36.92 -5.19
N PRO A 502 47.77 36.23 -4.12
CA PRO A 502 47.04 36.18 -2.85
C PRO A 502 47.47 37.30 -1.88
N SER A 503 46.53 37.80 -1.05
CA SER A 503 46.75 38.57 0.19
C SER A 503 45.39 38.84 0.88
N PRO A 504 45.31 38.97 2.23
CA PRO A 504 45.69 37.94 3.18
C PRO A 504 44.57 37.65 4.22
N ILE A 505 44.76 36.62 5.02
CA ILE A 505 43.91 36.29 6.18
C ILE A 505 44.12 37.31 7.31
N LEU A 506 43.06 37.69 8.03
CA LEU A 506 43.13 38.33 9.35
C LEU A 506 42.41 37.47 10.41
N PRO A 507 42.87 37.47 11.68
CA PRO A 507 42.42 36.52 12.72
C PRO A 507 41.22 37.03 13.57
N PRO A 508 40.72 36.22 14.53
CA PRO A 508 39.49 36.53 15.28
C PRO A 508 39.70 37.40 16.55
N ASP A 509 38.57 37.70 17.19
CA ASP A 509 38.33 38.16 18.56
C ASP A 509 38.34 39.66 18.91
N ALA A 510 37.14 40.18 19.21
CA ALA A 510 36.88 41.20 20.25
C ALA A 510 35.38 41.17 20.70
N LEU A 511 35.14 40.85 21.97
CA LEU A 511 33.85 41.02 22.70
C LEU A 511 33.83 42.42 23.40
N PRO A 512 32.72 42.95 24.02
CA PRO A 512 31.49 42.28 24.50
C PRO A 512 30.12 43.03 24.34
N HIS A 513 29.06 42.37 24.84
CA HIS A 513 27.61 42.67 25.10
C HIS A 513 27.21 43.99 25.82
N PRO A 514 25.90 44.31 26.10
CA PRO A 514 24.57 44.05 25.47
C PRO A 514 23.65 45.34 25.52
N PRO A 515 22.31 45.35 25.82
CA PRO A 515 21.09 44.65 25.31
C PRO A 515 20.01 45.61 24.73
N ILE A 516 18.87 45.07 24.23
CA ILE A 516 17.45 45.58 24.25
C ILE A 516 16.60 44.52 23.50
N SER A 517 15.78 43.69 24.18
CA SER A 517 14.30 43.78 24.33
C SER A 517 13.53 44.22 23.07
N SER A 518 12.40 43.60 22.67
CA SER A 518 11.24 43.24 23.50
C SER A 518 10.51 41.97 23.03
N ALA A 519 9.85 41.31 23.98
CA ALA A 519 8.80 40.33 23.73
C ALA A 519 7.47 40.90 24.22
N PHE A 520 6.34 40.48 23.66
CA PHE A 520 5.05 40.52 24.37
C PHE A 520 4.10 39.40 23.96
N LEU A 521 3.36 38.90 24.95
CA LEU A 521 2.49 37.73 24.92
C LEU A 521 1.33 38.01 25.89
N CYS A 522 0.07 37.91 25.46
CA CYS A 522 -1.19 37.68 26.23
C CYS A 522 -2.39 38.00 25.31
N ARG A 523 -3.43 37.17 25.16
CA ARG A 523 -4.40 36.49 26.08
C ARG A 523 -5.63 37.34 26.47
N ALA A 524 -6.78 36.71 26.20
CA ALA A 524 -8.19 37.04 26.43
C ALA A 524 -8.61 37.75 27.75
N GLY A 525 -9.78 38.43 27.72
CA GLY A 525 -10.49 38.84 28.94
C GLY A 525 -11.74 39.75 28.79
N SER A 526 -12.90 39.18 28.42
CA SER A 526 -14.28 39.52 28.86
C SER A 526 -14.85 40.96 29.04
N ARG A 527 -16.04 41.14 28.42
CA ARG A 527 -17.31 41.73 28.92
C ARG A 527 -17.58 43.26 28.96
N ALA A 528 -18.77 43.57 28.41
CA ALA A 528 -19.82 44.51 28.83
C ALA A 528 -19.55 46.02 28.79
N ASP A 529 -20.28 46.71 27.91
CA ASP A 529 -21.51 47.42 28.28
C ASP A 529 -22.65 46.97 27.33
#